data_AF-D0VY06-F1
#
_entry.id   AF-D0VY06-F1
#
_cell.length_a   1.000
_cell.length_b   1.000
_cell.length_c   1.000
_cell.angle_alpha   90.00
_cell.angle_beta   90.00
_cell.angle_gamma   90.00
#
_symmetry.space_group_name_H-M   'P 1'
#
loop_
_entity.id
_entity.type
_entity.pdbx_description
1 polymer ?
#
loop_
_entity_poly.entity_id
_entity_poly.type
_entity_poly.pdbx_seq_one_letter_code
_entity_poly.pdbx_strand_id
1 'polypeptide(L)'
;IGGASTAIGDPPNVIIVSKQELKKMGVDFAAFTGHMFVGICLVLLVSVPFLRLLYWNKKLYNKEPSEIVELKHEIHVWRLTAQRINPASREETAVKCLLMQKVFTLELLLRKKLKTFHRQISQEDKNWETNIQELQKKHRITDRMLLIKCLTVLGFVILMFFLNSFVPGIHLDLGWIAMLGAIWLLVLANIHDFEMILSRVEWATLLFFAALFILMEALAHLHLIEYIGEQTALLIKVVPEDQRLTVAIILVLWVSALAS
;
A
#
# COMPACT_ATOMS: atom_id res chain seq x y z
N ILE A 1 -5.50 5.36 -2.35
CA ILE A 1 -6.03 6.72 -2.64
C ILE A 1 -5.06 7.48 -3.55
N GLY A 2 -3.81 7.73 -3.11
CA GLY A 2 -2.82 8.45 -3.94
C GLY A 2 -2.48 7.76 -5.27
N GLY A 3 -2.31 6.42 -5.27
CA GLY A 3 -2.06 5.66 -6.51
C GLY A 3 -3.19 5.79 -7.54
N ALA A 4 -4.45 5.72 -7.09
CA ALA A 4 -5.61 5.88 -7.95
C ALA A 4 -5.83 7.33 -8.47
N SER A 5 -4.99 8.30 -8.05
CA SER A 5 -5.17 9.72 -8.36
C SER A 5 -4.71 10.15 -9.74
N THR A 6 -3.84 9.38 -10.36
CA THR A 6 -3.38 9.64 -11.72
C THR A 6 -3.32 8.33 -12.46
N ALA A 7 -3.33 8.38 -13.80
CA ALA A 7 -3.24 7.16 -14.60
C ALA A 7 -1.94 6.35 -14.39
N ILE A 8 -0.94 6.91 -13.71
CA ILE A 8 0.41 6.32 -13.53
C ILE A 8 0.65 5.86 -12.09
N GLY A 9 -0.28 6.14 -11.16
CA GLY A 9 -0.06 5.82 -9.75
C GLY A 9 -0.32 4.37 -9.39
N ASP A 10 -0.95 3.58 -10.26
CA ASP A 10 -1.04 2.14 -10.13
C ASP A 10 -1.08 1.42 -11.48
N PRO A 11 -0.66 0.14 -11.52
CA PRO A 11 -0.51 -0.62 -12.75
C PRO A 11 -1.82 -0.78 -13.54
N PRO A 12 -2.97 -1.15 -12.94
CA PRO A 12 -4.25 -1.22 -13.65
C PRO A 12 -4.64 0.07 -14.36
N ASN A 13 -4.42 1.23 -13.74
CA ASN A 13 -4.73 2.52 -14.35
C ASN A 13 -3.91 2.81 -15.61
N VAL A 14 -2.64 2.40 -15.63
CA VAL A 14 -1.78 2.51 -16.83
C VAL A 14 -2.33 1.64 -17.96
N ILE A 15 -2.89 0.47 -17.66
CA ILE A 15 -3.50 -0.42 -18.65
C ILE A 15 -4.67 0.27 -19.35
N ILE A 16 -5.53 0.93 -18.58
CA ILE A 16 -6.73 1.58 -19.12
C ILE A 16 -6.34 2.70 -20.08
N VAL A 17 -5.38 3.54 -19.70
CA VAL A 17 -4.98 4.72 -20.49
C VAL A 17 -4.05 4.38 -21.67
N SER A 18 -3.36 3.24 -21.65
CA SER A 18 -2.51 2.79 -22.76
C SER A 18 -3.27 2.11 -23.90
N LYS A 19 -4.51 1.66 -23.68
CA LYS A 19 -5.32 1.03 -24.74
C LYS A 19 -5.74 2.06 -25.80
N GLN A 20 -5.25 1.87 -27.02
CA GLN A 20 -5.52 2.77 -28.16
C GLN A 20 -7.02 2.94 -28.47
N GLU A 21 -7.82 1.89 -28.25
CA GLU A 21 -9.27 1.96 -28.47
C GLU A 21 -9.96 2.92 -27.50
N LEU A 22 -9.60 2.86 -26.22
CA LEU A 22 -10.12 3.76 -25.19
C LEU A 22 -9.61 5.19 -25.41
N LYS A 23 -8.38 5.33 -25.89
CA LYS A 23 -7.83 6.64 -26.31
C LYS A 23 -8.67 7.28 -27.41
N LYS A 24 -9.06 6.52 -28.43
CA LYS A 24 -9.95 6.99 -29.52
C LYS A 24 -11.36 7.34 -29.03
N MET A 25 -11.83 6.72 -27.94
CA MET A 25 -13.10 7.04 -27.28
C MET A 25 -13.00 8.27 -26.36
N GLY A 26 -11.85 8.92 -26.28
CA GLY A 26 -11.63 10.13 -25.46
C GLY A 26 -11.19 9.85 -24.02
N VAL A 27 -10.83 8.61 -23.68
CA VAL A 27 -10.26 8.26 -22.38
C VAL A 27 -8.74 8.46 -22.42
N ASP A 28 -8.34 9.73 -22.47
CA ASP A 28 -6.93 10.13 -22.38
C ASP A 28 -6.49 10.34 -20.92
N PHE A 29 -5.18 10.53 -20.70
CA PHE A 29 -4.60 10.79 -19.38
C PHE A 29 -5.32 11.87 -18.58
N ALA A 30 -5.63 13.02 -19.21
CA ALA A 30 -6.29 14.14 -18.54
C ALA A 30 -7.76 13.83 -18.24
N ALA A 31 -8.48 13.21 -19.18
CA ALA A 31 -9.88 12.82 -18.98
C ALA A 31 -10.01 11.79 -17.85
N PHE A 32 -9.17 10.75 -17.85
CA PHE A 32 -9.12 9.75 -16.80
C PHE A 32 -8.85 10.38 -15.43
N THR A 33 -7.82 11.24 -15.34
CA THR A 33 -7.45 11.94 -14.11
C THR A 33 -8.60 12.83 -13.61
N GLY A 34 -9.27 13.55 -14.51
CA GLY A 34 -10.43 14.39 -14.18
C GLY A 34 -11.62 13.60 -13.62
N HIS A 35 -11.95 12.46 -14.24
CA HIS A 35 -13.02 11.60 -13.76
C HIS A 35 -12.71 10.98 -12.39
N MET A 36 -11.48 10.50 -12.19
CA MET A 36 -11.06 9.90 -10.92
C MET A 36 -10.96 10.93 -9.79
N PHE A 37 -10.61 12.19 -10.09
CA PHE A 37 -10.44 13.26 -9.10
C PHE A 37 -11.68 13.47 -8.22
N VAL A 38 -12.88 13.44 -8.82
CA VAL A 38 -14.14 13.60 -8.06
C VAL A 38 -14.33 12.47 -7.05
N GLY A 39 -14.10 11.22 -7.48
CA GLY A 39 -14.19 10.05 -6.61
C GLY A 39 -13.18 10.11 -5.47
N ILE A 40 -11.96 10.56 -5.73
CA ILE A 40 -10.91 10.67 -4.71
C ILE A 40 -11.23 11.76 -3.69
N CYS A 41 -11.74 12.91 -4.12
CA CYS A 41 -12.17 13.97 -3.22
C CYS A 41 -13.27 13.45 -2.26
N LEU A 42 -14.25 12.70 -2.79
CA LEU A 42 -15.28 12.06 -1.97
C LEU A 42 -14.69 11.03 -0.99
N VAL A 43 -13.81 10.15 -1.47
CA VAL A 43 -13.16 9.13 -0.63
C VAL A 43 -12.33 9.79 0.46
N LEU A 44 -11.53 10.82 0.16
CA LEU A 44 -10.74 11.55 1.16
C LEU A 44 -11.63 12.24 2.19
N LEU A 45 -12.70 12.89 1.74
CA LEU A 45 -13.66 13.57 2.60
C LEU A 45 -14.34 12.60 3.58
N VAL A 46 -14.56 11.35 3.20
CA VAL A 46 -15.15 10.33 4.09
C VAL A 46 -14.08 9.62 4.92
N SER A 47 -12.98 9.18 4.29
CA SER A 47 -11.97 8.34 4.93
C SER A 47 -11.17 9.09 5.98
N VAL A 48 -10.85 10.37 5.76
CA VAL A 48 -10.04 11.15 6.71
C VAL A 48 -10.82 11.41 8.00
N PRO A 49 -12.07 11.90 8.00
CA PRO A 49 -12.88 12.01 9.20
C PRO A 49 -13.18 10.66 9.85
N PHE A 50 -13.42 9.61 9.06
CA PHE A 50 -13.65 8.26 9.58
C PHE A 50 -12.44 7.72 10.34
N LEU A 51 -11.24 7.82 9.74
CA LEU A 51 -9.98 7.47 10.42
C LEU A 51 -9.76 8.35 11.64
N ARG A 52 -10.01 9.66 11.51
CA ARG A 52 -9.87 10.59 12.63
C ARG A 52 -10.83 10.27 13.78
N LEU A 53 -12.05 9.82 13.51
CA LEU A 53 -13.02 9.38 14.51
C LEU A 53 -12.60 8.05 15.15
N LEU A 54 -12.22 7.06 14.34
CA LEU A 54 -11.82 5.72 14.79
C LEU A 54 -10.57 5.77 15.68
N TYR A 55 -9.64 6.67 15.38
CA TYR A 55 -8.39 6.84 16.11
C TYR A 55 -8.35 8.07 17.01
N TRP A 56 -9.46 8.81 17.18
CA TRP A 56 -9.50 10.08 17.93
C TRP A 56 -8.92 9.95 19.34
N ASN A 57 -9.19 8.82 20.02
CA ASN A 57 -8.72 8.52 21.37
C ASN A 57 -7.72 7.37 21.43
N LYS A 58 -7.28 6.84 20.29
CA LYS A 58 -6.26 5.78 20.27
C LYS A 58 -4.90 6.42 20.05
N LYS A 59 -4.10 6.41 21.10
CA LYS A 59 -2.68 6.68 20.97
C LYS A 59 -2.07 5.57 20.12
N LEU A 60 -1.73 5.89 18.87
CA LEU A 60 -1.05 5.00 17.93
C LEU A 60 0.41 4.86 18.37
N TYR A 61 0.62 4.17 19.48
CA TYR A 61 1.95 3.88 19.96
C TYR A 61 2.58 2.76 19.15
N ASN A 62 3.89 2.88 18.96
CA ASN A 62 4.69 1.82 18.37
C ASN A 62 4.47 0.53 19.18
N LYS A 63 4.39 -0.63 18.50
CA LYS A 63 4.18 -1.94 19.15
C LYS A 63 5.11 -2.09 20.36
N GLU A 64 4.61 -2.71 21.43
CA GLU A 64 5.43 -3.04 22.60
C GLU A 64 6.78 -3.62 22.11
N PRO A 65 7.93 -3.13 22.60
CA PRO A 65 9.22 -3.60 22.17
C PRO A 65 9.31 -5.12 22.31
N SER A 66 10.01 -5.78 21.39
CA SER A 66 10.12 -7.25 21.33
C SER A 66 10.47 -7.86 22.69
N GLU A 67 11.35 -7.20 23.45
CA GLU A 67 11.75 -7.60 24.80
C GLU A 67 10.57 -7.73 25.81
N ILE A 68 9.54 -6.87 25.71
CA ILE A 68 8.37 -6.92 26.60
C ILE A 68 7.45 -8.08 26.19
N VAL A 69 7.32 -8.32 24.87
CA VAL A 69 6.54 -9.43 24.32
C VAL A 69 7.17 -10.78 24.68
N GLU A 70 8.49 -10.90 24.52
CA GLU A 70 9.27 -12.09 24.90
C GLU A 70 9.17 -12.36 26.40
N LEU A 71 9.28 -11.33 27.24
CA LEU A 71 9.18 -11.47 28.70
C LEU A 71 7.77 -11.92 29.15
N LYS A 72 6.71 -11.39 28.51
CA LYS A 72 5.33 -11.86 28.76
C LYS A 72 5.16 -13.32 28.35
N HIS A 73 5.73 -13.72 27.21
CA HIS A 73 5.71 -15.11 26.75
C HIS A 73 6.46 -16.03 27.72
N GLU A 74 7.66 -15.64 28.15
CA GLU A 74 8.46 -16.38 29.14
C GLU A 74 7.68 -16.59 30.44
N ILE A 75 7.09 -15.53 31.02
CA ILE A 75 6.24 -15.61 32.22
C ILE A 75 5.09 -16.59 32.03
N HIS A 76 4.45 -16.57 30.86
CA HIS A 76 3.34 -17.46 30.55
C HIS A 76 3.78 -18.93 30.53
N VAL A 77 4.91 -19.24 29.88
CA VAL A 77 5.47 -20.61 29.84
C VAL A 77 5.83 -21.10 31.24
N TRP A 78 6.55 -20.32 32.04
CA TRP A 78 6.91 -20.71 33.41
C TRP A 78 5.68 -20.91 34.31
N ARG A 79 4.64 -20.09 34.15
CA ARG A 79 3.38 -20.22 34.88
C ARG A 79 2.64 -21.50 34.49
N LEU A 80 2.56 -21.83 33.21
CA LEU A 80 1.97 -23.09 32.73
C LEU A 80 2.73 -24.29 33.28
N THR A 81 4.07 -24.26 33.26
CA THR A 81 4.92 -25.33 33.80
C THR A 81 4.67 -25.53 35.31
N ALA A 82 4.59 -24.44 36.08
CA ALA A 82 4.30 -24.52 37.52
C ALA A 82 2.89 -25.06 37.82
N GLN A 83 1.90 -24.75 36.97
CA GLN A 83 0.52 -25.21 37.14
C GLN A 83 0.32 -26.69 36.76
N ARG A 84 1.10 -27.20 35.80
CA ARG A 84 1.05 -28.61 35.37
C ARG A 84 1.66 -29.58 36.38
N ILE A 85 2.51 -29.11 37.30
CA ILE A 85 3.03 -29.93 38.39
C ILE A 85 1.95 -30.11 39.45
N ASN A 86 1.44 -31.34 39.57
CA ASN A 86 0.54 -31.77 40.63
C ASN A 86 1.38 -32.35 41.77
N PRO A 87 1.61 -31.60 42.88
CA PRO A 87 2.57 -32.01 43.90
C PRO A 87 2.04 -33.22 44.70
N ALA A 88 2.67 -34.37 44.52
CA ALA A 88 2.47 -35.57 45.32
C ALA A 88 3.65 -35.82 46.30
N SER A 89 4.84 -35.32 45.97
CA SER A 89 6.06 -35.41 46.79
C SER A 89 6.52 -34.06 47.37
N ARG A 90 7.30 -34.12 48.47
CA ARG A 90 7.92 -32.95 49.10
C ARG A 90 8.90 -32.23 48.16
N GLU A 91 9.58 -32.98 47.30
CA GLU A 91 10.49 -32.44 46.29
C GLU A 91 9.74 -31.69 45.18
N GLU A 92 8.62 -32.25 44.69
CA GLU A 92 7.77 -31.61 43.69
C GLU A 92 7.12 -30.32 44.22
N THR A 93 6.77 -30.30 45.50
CA THR A 93 6.30 -29.09 46.19
C THR A 93 7.38 -28.02 46.21
N ALA A 94 8.63 -28.39 46.49
CA ALA A 94 9.76 -27.46 46.46
C ALA A 94 10.03 -26.91 45.05
N VAL A 95 9.99 -27.77 44.02
CA VAL A 95 10.15 -27.36 42.61
C VAL A 95 9.04 -26.40 42.19
N LYS A 96 7.79 -26.70 42.51
CA LYS A 96 6.66 -25.81 42.22
C LYS A 96 6.82 -24.45 42.91
N CYS A 97 7.32 -24.43 44.15
CA CYS A 97 7.60 -23.20 44.88
C CYS A 97 8.70 -22.36 44.18
N LEU A 98 9.79 -22.99 43.73
CA LEU A 98 10.87 -22.31 42.99
C LEU A 98 10.41 -21.75 41.64
N LEU A 99 9.58 -22.49 40.90
CA LEU A 99 9.02 -22.01 39.63
C LEU A 99 8.10 -20.80 39.85
N MET A 100 7.26 -20.83 40.88
CA MET A 100 6.41 -19.68 41.24
C MET A 100 7.23 -18.48 41.70
N GLN A 101 8.34 -18.69 42.42
CA GLN A 101 9.29 -17.63 42.77
C GLN A 101 9.95 -17.00 41.54
N LYS A 102 10.28 -17.82 40.53
CA LYS A 102 10.81 -17.33 39.25
C LYS A 102 9.76 -16.52 38.47
N VAL A 103 8.52 -17.00 38.39
CA VAL A 103 7.39 -16.27 37.79
C VAL A 103 7.23 -14.90 38.47
N PHE A 104 7.21 -14.86 39.79
CA PHE A 104 7.09 -13.60 40.54
C PHE A 104 8.23 -12.61 40.23
N THR A 105 9.46 -13.12 40.13
CA THR A 105 10.63 -12.30 39.79
C THR A 105 10.52 -11.71 38.38
N LEU A 106 10.10 -12.53 37.40
CA LEU A 106 9.89 -12.09 36.03
C LEU A 106 8.73 -11.09 35.90
N GLU A 107 7.64 -11.29 36.64
CA GLU A 107 6.52 -10.33 36.68
C GLU A 107 6.95 -8.98 37.26
N LEU A 108 7.80 -8.98 38.28
CA LEU A 108 8.34 -7.76 38.86
C LEU A 108 9.27 -7.03 37.88
N LEU A 109 10.05 -7.78 37.09
CA LEU A 109 10.87 -7.25 35.99
C LEU A 109 10.01 -6.66 34.88
N LEU A 110 8.94 -7.36 34.48
CA LEU A 110 7.97 -6.89 33.48
C LEU A 110 7.31 -5.58 33.91
N ARG A 111 6.86 -5.48 35.17
CA ARG A 111 6.27 -4.25 35.71
C ARG A 111 7.25 -3.08 35.66
N LYS A 112 8.52 -3.32 36.01
CA LYS A 112 9.58 -2.31 35.91
C LYS A 112 9.78 -1.86 34.46
N LYS A 113 9.98 -2.80 33.52
CA LYS A 113 10.15 -2.48 32.09
C LYS A 113 8.94 -1.74 31.50
N LEU A 114 7.73 -2.17 31.83
CA LEU A 114 6.49 -1.53 31.35
C LEU A 114 6.33 -0.10 31.87
N LYS A 115 6.72 0.16 33.12
CA LYS A 115 6.69 1.51 33.71
C LYS A 115 7.73 2.42 33.05
N THR A 116 8.93 1.91 32.78
CA THR A 116 9.96 2.65 32.04
C THR A 116 9.51 2.95 30.62
N PHE A 117 8.91 1.99 29.93
CA PHE A 117 8.36 2.14 28.59
C PHE A 117 7.24 3.18 28.53
N HIS A 118 6.25 3.12 29.43
CA HIS A 118 5.20 4.15 29.50
C HIS A 118 5.74 5.54 29.82
N ARG A 119 6.80 5.62 30.63
CA ARG A 119 7.45 6.90 30.94
C ARG A 119 8.22 7.45 29.74
N GLN A 120 8.93 6.60 28.99
CA GLN A 120 9.59 6.95 27.73
C GLN A 120 8.57 7.46 26.72
N ILE A 121 7.47 6.73 26.51
CA ILE A 121 6.37 7.14 25.62
C ILE A 121 5.79 8.51 26.04
N SER A 122 5.52 8.70 27.33
CA SER A 122 4.96 9.97 27.81
C SER A 122 5.94 11.13 27.68
N GLN A 123 7.26 10.87 27.69
CA GLN A 123 8.27 11.88 27.39
C GLN A 123 8.39 12.14 25.88
N GLU A 124 8.21 11.12 25.04
CA GLU A 124 8.25 11.22 23.58
C GLU A 124 7.10 12.10 23.06
N ASP A 125 5.87 11.92 23.57
CA ASP A 125 4.72 12.79 23.28
C ASP A 125 4.98 14.26 23.66
N LYS A 126 5.79 14.52 24.68
CA LYS A 126 6.15 15.88 25.13
C LYS A 126 7.34 16.47 24.37
N ASN A 127 8.16 15.65 23.72
CA ASN A 127 9.44 16.05 23.13
C ASN A 127 9.46 15.96 21.61
N TRP A 128 8.30 16.19 20.98
CA TRP A 128 8.13 16.15 19.52
C TRP A 128 9.11 17.07 18.79
N GLU A 129 9.47 18.22 19.38
CA GLU A 129 10.45 19.16 18.81
C GLU A 129 11.83 18.52 18.64
N THR A 130 12.31 17.82 19.67
CA THR A 130 13.61 17.13 19.63
C THR A 130 13.57 15.96 18.66
N ASN A 131 12.44 15.24 18.58
CA ASN A 131 12.25 14.14 17.63
C ASN A 131 12.24 14.65 16.17
N ILE A 132 11.58 15.79 15.91
CA ILE A 132 11.64 16.47 14.61
C ILE A 132 13.07 16.91 14.29
N GLN A 133 13.81 17.44 15.26
CA GLN A 133 15.23 17.80 15.07
C GLN A 133 16.11 16.58 14.77
N GLU A 134 15.90 15.44 15.45
CA GLU A 134 16.60 14.19 15.16
C GLU A 134 16.25 13.64 13.78
N LEU A 135 14.97 13.67 13.39
CA LEU A 135 14.53 13.29 12.05
C LEU A 135 15.12 14.21 10.98
N GLN A 136 15.15 15.52 11.21
CA GLN A 136 15.82 16.47 10.30
C GLN A 136 17.32 16.23 10.21
N LYS A 137 17.96 15.82 11.31
CA LYS A 137 19.39 15.48 11.33
C LYS A 137 19.67 14.18 10.57
N LYS A 138 18.77 13.20 10.67
CA LYS A 138 18.88 11.88 10.03
C LYS A 138 18.47 11.89 8.55
N HIS A 139 17.50 12.72 8.18
CA HIS A 139 16.96 12.86 6.82
C HIS A 139 17.27 14.22 6.20
N ARG A 140 18.45 14.77 6.48
CA ARG A 140 18.87 16.03 5.88
C ARG A 140 19.02 15.84 4.37
N ILE A 141 18.41 16.72 3.58
CA ILE A 141 18.56 16.77 2.12
C ILE A 141 20.06 16.86 1.81
N THR A 142 20.61 15.77 1.28
CA THR A 142 22.05 15.61 1.02
C THR A 142 22.51 16.57 -0.07
N ASP A 143 21.72 16.71 -1.13
CA ASP A 143 22.02 17.56 -2.28
C ASP A 143 20.77 18.33 -2.76
N ARG A 144 20.77 19.66 -2.52
CA ARG A 144 19.69 20.55 -2.97
C ARG A 144 19.74 20.80 -4.48
N MET A 145 20.92 20.72 -5.10
CA MET A 145 21.10 20.91 -6.54
C MET A 145 20.48 19.73 -7.30
N LEU A 146 20.77 18.50 -6.85
CA LEU A 146 20.16 17.28 -7.40
C LEU A 146 18.64 17.29 -7.21
N LEU A 147 18.14 17.71 -6.04
CA LEU A 147 16.71 17.81 -5.79
C LEU A 147 16.00 18.74 -6.79
N ILE A 148 16.57 19.92 -7.06
CA ILE A 148 15.99 20.86 -8.03
C ILE A 148 16.00 20.23 -9.43
N LYS A 149 17.11 19.63 -9.88
CA LYS A 149 17.18 18.91 -11.15
C LYS A 149 16.09 17.84 -11.25
N CYS A 150 15.93 17.01 -10.21
CA CYS A 150 14.90 15.98 -10.16
C CYS A 150 13.49 16.57 -10.26
N LEU A 151 13.22 17.63 -9.51
CA LEU A 151 11.91 18.29 -9.51
C LEU A 151 11.62 18.95 -10.87
N THR A 152 12.63 19.53 -11.54
CA THR A 152 12.45 20.11 -12.88
C THR A 152 12.09 19.07 -13.92
N VAL A 153 12.79 17.93 -13.96
CA VAL A 153 12.48 16.86 -14.92
C VAL A 153 11.13 16.22 -14.60
N LEU A 154 10.84 15.95 -13.32
CA LEU A 154 9.53 15.42 -12.91
C LEU A 154 8.40 16.37 -13.31
N GLY A 155 8.54 17.67 -13.05
CA GLY A 155 7.56 18.67 -13.47
C GLY A 155 7.36 18.72 -14.98
N PHE A 156 8.44 18.61 -15.75
CA PHE A 156 8.37 18.54 -17.21
C PHE A 156 7.66 17.28 -17.71
N VAL A 157 7.98 16.11 -17.14
CA VAL A 157 7.34 14.83 -17.49
C VAL A 157 5.84 14.88 -17.19
N ILE A 158 5.45 15.38 -16.03
CA ILE A 158 4.03 15.55 -15.66
C ILE A 158 3.33 16.49 -16.65
N LEU A 159 3.94 17.64 -16.97
CA LEU A 159 3.41 18.56 -17.96
C LEU A 159 3.24 17.88 -19.32
N MET A 160 4.21 17.08 -19.74
CA MET A 160 4.17 16.35 -21.01
C MET A 160 3.05 15.30 -21.06
N PHE A 161 2.72 14.65 -19.93
CA PHE A 161 1.55 13.75 -19.88
C PHE A 161 0.23 14.48 -20.13
N PHE A 162 0.07 15.67 -19.57
CA PHE A 162 -1.11 16.50 -19.86
C PHE A 162 -1.07 17.02 -21.30
N LEU A 163 0.06 17.52 -21.79
CA LEU A 163 0.19 18.01 -23.17
C LEU A 163 -0.09 16.93 -24.23
N ASN A 164 0.31 15.69 -23.98
CA ASN A 164 -0.01 14.55 -24.84
C ASN A 164 -1.54 14.33 -24.98
N SER A 165 -2.31 14.71 -23.96
CA SER A 165 -3.78 14.63 -23.97
C SER A 165 -4.43 15.81 -24.71
N PHE A 166 -3.79 16.98 -24.76
CA PHE A 166 -4.37 18.20 -25.34
C PHE A 166 -3.91 18.47 -26.78
N VAL A 167 -2.74 17.96 -27.18
CA VAL A 167 -2.12 18.26 -28.49
C VAL A 167 -2.20 17.02 -29.39
N PRO A 168 -3.09 16.97 -30.40
CA PRO A 168 -3.31 15.80 -31.25
C PRO A 168 -2.15 15.43 -32.18
N GLY A 169 -1.10 16.26 -32.25
CA GLY A 169 0.09 16.00 -33.08
C GLY A 169 1.18 15.16 -32.40
N ILE A 170 1.08 14.94 -31.09
CA ILE A 170 2.08 14.22 -30.30
C ILE A 170 1.68 12.73 -30.25
N HIS A 171 2.33 11.90 -31.07
CA HIS A 171 2.10 10.46 -31.13
C HIS A 171 2.99 9.69 -30.13
N LEU A 172 3.30 10.30 -28.97
CA LEU A 172 4.15 9.67 -27.96
C LEU A 172 3.28 8.91 -26.96
N ASP A 173 3.59 7.63 -26.78
CA ASP A 173 3.02 6.83 -25.70
C ASP A 173 3.46 7.38 -24.33
N LEU A 174 2.61 7.23 -23.32
CA LEU A 174 2.94 7.60 -21.94
C LEU A 174 4.20 6.86 -21.46
N GLY A 175 4.38 5.60 -21.87
CA GLY A 175 5.58 4.81 -21.55
C GLY A 175 6.87 5.47 -22.08
N TRP A 176 6.84 5.97 -23.31
CA TRP A 176 8.00 6.63 -23.92
C TRP A 176 8.34 7.95 -23.24
N ILE A 177 7.34 8.74 -22.87
CA ILE A 177 7.54 10.00 -22.12
C ILE A 177 8.20 9.71 -20.77
N ALA A 178 7.72 8.69 -20.05
CA ALA A 178 8.30 8.27 -18.76
C ALA A 178 9.75 7.78 -18.91
N MET A 179 10.01 6.95 -19.92
CA MET A 179 11.36 6.43 -20.21
C MET A 179 12.35 7.54 -20.55
N LEU A 180 11.95 8.50 -21.39
CA LEU A 180 12.79 9.66 -21.73
C LEU A 180 13.07 10.53 -20.49
N GLY A 181 12.07 10.75 -19.63
CA GLY A 181 12.25 11.44 -18.37
C GLY A 181 13.20 10.71 -17.41
N ALA A 182 13.08 9.39 -17.31
CA ALA A 182 13.97 8.56 -16.50
C ALA A 182 15.41 8.59 -17.03
N ILE A 183 15.61 8.46 -18.34
CA ILE A 183 16.93 8.56 -18.98
C ILE A 183 17.51 9.97 -18.73
N TRP A 184 16.71 11.02 -18.87
CA TRP A 184 17.16 12.39 -18.61
C TRP A 184 17.60 12.57 -17.15
N LEU A 185 16.84 12.05 -16.18
CA LEU A 185 17.24 12.04 -14.77
C LEU A 185 18.53 11.26 -14.54
N LEU A 186 18.67 10.09 -15.14
CA LEU A 186 19.87 9.26 -15.02
C LEU A 186 21.12 9.96 -15.59
N VAL A 187 20.98 10.71 -16.68
CA VAL A 187 22.07 11.51 -17.25
C VAL A 187 22.46 12.69 -16.34
N LEU A 188 21.49 13.28 -15.63
CA LEU A 188 21.74 14.36 -14.69
C LEU A 188 22.27 13.87 -13.33
N ALA A 189 22.00 12.60 -12.99
CA ALA A 189 22.47 11.92 -11.80
C ALA A 189 23.94 11.50 -11.95
N ASN A 190 24.64 11.36 -10.83
CA ASN A 190 26.02 10.90 -10.83
C ASN A 190 26.06 9.39 -11.11
N ILE A 191 27.08 8.94 -11.86
CA ILE A 191 27.27 7.53 -12.25
C ILE A 191 27.37 6.61 -11.02
N HIS A 192 27.88 7.12 -9.89
CA HIS A 192 27.98 6.38 -8.63
C HIS A 192 26.62 6.04 -8.00
N ASP A 193 25.57 6.80 -8.31
CA ASP A 193 24.23 6.58 -7.76
C ASP A 193 23.39 5.61 -8.64
N PHE A 194 23.89 5.22 -9.81
CA PHE A 194 23.16 4.41 -10.78
C PHE A 194 22.74 3.04 -10.22
N GLU A 195 23.69 2.31 -9.60
CA GLU A 195 23.43 0.98 -9.05
C GLU A 195 22.37 1.04 -7.93
N MET A 196 22.45 2.06 -7.07
CA MET A 196 21.46 2.29 -6.02
C MET A 196 20.06 2.60 -6.58
N ILE A 197 19.97 3.37 -7.67
CA ILE A 197 18.68 3.66 -8.33
C ILE A 197 18.11 2.39 -8.96
N LEU A 198 18.94 1.62 -9.66
CA LEU A 198 18.51 0.42 -10.37
C LEU A 198 18.08 -0.70 -9.41
N SER A 199 18.68 -0.78 -8.21
CA SER A 199 18.28 -1.73 -7.17
C SER A 199 16.94 -1.38 -6.50
N ARG A 200 16.46 -0.13 -6.65
CA ARG A 200 15.13 0.29 -6.17
C ARG A 200 14.01 -0.09 -7.12
N VAL A 201 14.34 -0.45 -8.36
CA VAL A 201 13.37 -0.93 -9.33
C VAL A 201 12.85 -2.30 -8.89
N GLU A 202 11.54 -2.43 -8.75
CA GLU A 202 10.89 -3.69 -8.41
C GLU A 202 10.77 -4.59 -9.64
N TRP A 203 11.89 -5.20 -10.06
CA TRP A 203 11.95 -6.07 -11.23
C TRP A 203 10.93 -7.21 -11.22
N ALA A 204 10.67 -7.78 -10.04
CA ALA A 204 9.65 -8.81 -9.86
C ALA A 204 8.24 -8.29 -10.18
N THR A 205 7.91 -7.07 -9.75
CA THR A 205 6.63 -6.41 -10.03
C THR A 205 6.47 -6.13 -11.53
N LEU A 206 7.52 -5.67 -12.22
CA LEU A 206 7.49 -5.45 -13.68
C LEU A 206 7.29 -6.76 -14.46
N LEU A 207 8.00 -7.82 -14.08
CA LEU A 207 7.85 -9.15 -14.70
C LEU A 207 6.46 -9.75 -14.45
N PHE A 208 5.92 -9.56 -13.24
CA PHE A 208 4.55 -9.96 -12.91
C PHE A 208 3.53 -9.27 -13.83
N PHE A 209 3.65 -7.95 -14.05
CA PHE A 209 2.76 -7.27 -14.98
C PHE A 209 2.93 -7.73 -16.42
N ALA A 210 4.17 -7.91 -16.89
CA ALA A 210 4.43 -8.48 -18.21
C ALA A 210 3.75 -9.84 -18.40
N ALA A 211 3.86 -10.74 -17.42
CA ALA A 211 3.19 -12.04 -17.44
C ALA A 211 1.66 -11.91 -17.38
N LEU A 212 1.13 -10.99 -16.56
CA LEU A 212 -0.31 -10.71 -16.49
C LEU A 212 -0.84 -10.19 -17.84
N PHE A 213 -0.09 -9.34 -18.54
CA PHE A 213 -0.46 -8.86 -19.88
C PHE A 213 -0.50 -10.00 -20.90
N ILE A 214 0.52 -10.85 -20.91
CA ILE A 214 0.56 -12.03 -21.80
C ILE A 214 -0.64 -12.95 -21.50
N LEU A 215 -0.96 -13.17 -20.22
CA LEU A 215 -2.10 -13.98 -19.81
C LEU A 215 -3.43 -13.35 -20.27
N MET A 216 -3.62 -12.05 -20.04
CA MET A 216 -4.85 -11.35 -20.44
C MET A 216 -5.06 -11.38 -21.95
N GLU A 217 -4.00 -11.17 -22.74
CA GLU A 217 -4.06 -11.24 -24.20
C GLU A 217 -4.32 -12.67 -24.69
N ALA A 218 -3.71 -13.68 -24.04
CA ALA A 218 -4.01 -15.08 -24.32
C ALA A 218 -5.49 -15.40 -24.04
N LEU A 219 -6.03 -15.00 -22.89
CA LEU A 219 -7.45 -15.19 -22.55
C LEU A 219 -8.39 -14.51 -23.55
N ALA A 220 -8.02 -13.32 -24.03
CA ALA A 220 -8.76 -12.63 -25.08
C ALA A 220 -8.75 -13.43 -26.40
N HIS A 221 -7.59 -13.92 -26.83
CA HIS A 221 -7.50 -14.79 -28.02
C HIS A 221 -8.21 -16.14 -27.86
N LEU A 222 -8.33 -16.68 -26.65
CA LEU A 222 -9.14 -17.87 -26.37
C LEU A 222 -10.66 -17.58 -26.35
N HIS A 223 -11.09 -16.33 -26.56
CA HIS A 223 -12.48 -15.89 -26.55
C HIS A 223 -13.20 -16.18 -25.21
N LEU A 224 -12.44 -16.36 -24.12
CA LEU A 224 -13.01 -16.67 -22.80
C LEU A 224 -13.83 -15.49 -22.25
N ILE A 225 -13.32 -14.27 -22.43
CA ILE A 225 -13.97 -13.04 -21.98
C ILE A 225 -15.29 -12.84 -22.73
N GLU A 226 -15.28 -13.09 -24.04
CA GLU A 226 -16.47 -13.01 -24.90
C GLU A 226 -17.49 -14.06 -24.52
N TYR A 227 -17.07 -15.31 -24.27
CA TYR A 227 -17.94 -16.37 -23.78
C TYR A 227 -18.65 -15.98 -22.47
N ILE A 228 -17.91 -15.48 -21.47
CA ILE A 228 -18.49 -15.02 -20.20
C ILE A 228 -19.46 -13.85 -20.42
N GLY A 229 -19.10 -12.92 -21.30
CA GLY A 229 -19.94 -11.78 -21.69
C GLY A 229 -21.25 -12.21 -22.34
N GLU A 230 -21.20 -13.15 -23.29
CA GLU A 230 -22.38 -13.70 -23.96
C GLU A 230 -23.30 -14.43 -22.99
N GLN A 231 -22.76 -15.28 -22.12
CA GLN A 231 -23.56 -15.98 -21.10
C GLN A 231 -24.24 -14.99 -20.14
N THR A 232 -23.52 -13.95 -19.71
CA THR A 232 -24.08 -12.90 -18.85
C THR A 232 -25.17 -12.12 -19.59
N ALA A 233 -24.97 -11.79 -20.87
CA ALA A 233 -25.95 -11.08 -21.69
C ALA A 233 -27.21 -11.91 -21.93
N LEU A 234 -27.08 -13.22 -22.14
CA LEU A 234 -28.23 -14.13 -22.27
C LEU A 234 -29.06 -14.17 -20.98
N LEU A 235 -28.42 -14.27 -19.81
CA LEU A 235 -29.09 -14.20 -18.51
C LEU A 235 -29.87 -12.90 -18.31
N ILE A 236 -29.30 -11.76 -18.74
CA ILE A 236 -29.96 -10.46 -18.68
C ILE A 236 -31.19 -10.40 -19.60
N LYS A 237 -31.11 -10.99 -20.79
CA LYS A 237 -32.20 -10.97 -21.78
C LYS A 237 -33.42 -11.79 -21.37
N VAL A 238 -33.27 -12.77 -20.47
CA VAL A 238 -34.40 -13.55 -19.92
C VAL A 238 -35.35 -12.67 -19.10
N VAL A 239 -34.86 -11.56 -18.55
CA VAL A 239 -35.66 -10.65 -17.71
C VAL A 239 -36.49 -9.69 -18.58
N PRO A 240 -37.74 -9.40 -18.20
CA PRO A 240 -38.60 -8.44 -18.90
C PRO A 240 -37.97 -7.03 -18.96
N GLU A 241 -38.34 -6.25 -19.99
CA GLU A 241 -37.61 -5.04 -20.40
C GLU A 241 -37.62 -3.92 -19.35
N ASP A 242 -38.68 -3.86 -18.55
CA ASP A 242 -38.91 -2.86 -17.51
C ASP A 242 -37.88 -2.96 -16.36
N GLN A 243 -37.38 -4.16 -16.07
CA GLN A 243 -36.41 -4.41 -14.99
C GLN A 243 -35.00 -4.75 -15.49
N ARG A 244 -34.83 -4.90 -16.81
CA ARG A 244 -33.60 -5.38 -17.44
C ARG A 244 -32.37 -4.53 -17.09
N LEU A 245 -32.51 -3.21 -17.01
CA LEU A 245 -31.39 -2.30 -16.70
C LEU A 245 -30.85 -2.53 -15.28
N THR A 246 -31.75 -2.60 -14.28
CA THR A 246 -31.36 -2.81 -12.88
C THR A 246 -30.68 -4.17 -12.69
N VAL A 247 -31.26 -5.21 -13.30
CA VAL A 247 -30.68 -6.55 -13.25
C VAL A 247 -29.33 -6.60 -13.97
N ALA A 248 -29.18 -5.92 -15.11
CA ALA A 248 -27.90 -5.82 -15.80
C ALA A 248 -26.80 -5.19 -14.93
N ILE A 249 -27.08 -4.06 -14.27
CA ILE A 249 -26.11 -3.40 -13.39
C ILE A 249 -25.69 -4.34 -12.25
N ILE A 250 -26.66 -5.01 -11.60
CA ILE A 250 -26.39 -5.95 -10.51
C ILE A 250 -25.58 -7.15 -11.02
N LEU A 251 -26.01 -7.81 -12.10
CA LEU A 251 -25.32 -8.98 -12.64
C LEU A 251 -23.90 -8.64 -13.10
N VAL A 252 -23.72 -7.54 -13.82
CA VAL A 252 -22.38 -7.11 -14.28
C VAL A 252 -21.47 -6.84 -13.09
N LEU A 253 -21.96 -6.19 -12.03
CA LEU A 253 -21.17 -5.98 -10.80
C LEU A 253 -20.75 -7.31 -10.15
N TRP A 254 -21.68 -8.25 -9.99
CA TRP A 254 -21.39 -9.53 -9.32
C TRP A 254 -20.52 -10.46 -10.15
N VAL A 255 -20.77 -10.57 -11.46
CA VAL A 255 -19.94 -11.37 -12.36
C VAL A 255 -18.53 -10.79 -12.44
N SER A 256 -18.40 -9.46 -12.51
CA SER A 256 -17.07 -8.82 -12.46
C SER A 256 -16.36 -9.07 -11.14
N ALA A 257 -17.07 -9.08 -10.01
CA ALA A 257 -16.49 -9.38 -8.70
C ALA A 257 -16.07 -10.85 -8.53
N LEU A 258 -16.72 -11.79 -9.22
CA LEU A 258 -16.35 -13.21 -9.21
C LEU A 258 -15.22 -13.54 -10.19
N ALA A 259 -15.14 -12.80 -11.30
CA ALA A 259 -14.12 -12.99 -12.33
C ALA A 259 -12.82 -12.24 -12.03
N SER A 260 -12.87 -11.17 -11.21
CA SER A 260 -11.71 -10.40 -10.74
C SER A 260 -11.00 -11.07 -9.57
#